data_AF-A0A9P5XR51-F1
#
_entry.id   AF-A0A9P5XR51-F1
#
_cell.length_a   1.000
_cell.length_b   1.000
_cell.length_c   1.000
_cell.angle_alpha   90.00
_cell.angle_beta   90.00
_cell.angle_gamma   90.00
#
_symmetry.space_group_name_H-M   'P 1'
#
loop_
_entity.id
_entity.type
_entity.pdbx_description
1 polymer ?
#
loop_
_entity_poly.entity_id
_entity_poly.type
_entity_poly.pdbx_seq_one_letter_code
_entity_poly.pdbx_strand_id
1 'polypeptide(L)'
;MDFVQGLDSSKLVLGGVALSFLISLFSSPPYNLPIFLFGTYVQEQSEATQSLQTFAGLLGISAIFDVIWMMRNDQSGFIKFLTVILTLLKIPTFFAFLLVMRQRGTQFGGLRAGEGATVWSMPGGFTSSGREGYQNVDDESFNHQPRPTPKTTAPNNPSTLSPPGAYETV
;
A
#
# COMPACT_ATOMS: atom_id res chain seq x y z
N MET A 1 -1.88 -4.85 -19.49
CA MET A 1 -1.26 -4.40 -18.22
C MET A 1 -0.14 -5.35 -17.78
N ASP A 2 0.14 -6.38 -18.57
CA ASP A 2 0.97 -7.54 -18.21
C ASP A 2 2.48 -7.29 -18.29
N PHE A 3 2.91 -6.35 -19.16
CA PHE A 3 4.33 -6.04 -19.33
C PHE A 3 4.97 -5.50 -18.04
N VAL A 4 4.27 -4.64 -17.30
CA VAL A 4 4.81 -4.04 -16.06
C VAL A 4 4.76 -5.05 -14.90
N GLN A 5 3.88 -6.04 -14.94
CA GLN A 5 3.83 -7.14 -13.96
C GLN A 5 4.88 -8.22 -14.24
N GLY A 6 5.33 -8.37 -15.49
CA GLY A 6 6.40 -9.30 -15.88
C GLY A 6 7.82 -8.77 -15.68
N LEU A 7 7.98 -7.49 -15.30
CA LEU A 7 9.29 -6.90 -15.04
C LEU A 7 9.78 -7.30 -13.64
N ASP A 8 10.72 -8.23 -13.61
CA ASP A 8 11.42 -8.61 -12.39
C ASP A 8 12.30 -7.45 -11.90
N SER A 9 11.86 -6.81 -10.82
CA SER A 9 12.58 -5.68 -10.22
C SER A 9 14.03 -6.04 -9.84
N SER A 10 14.30 -7.30 -9.46
CA SER A 10 15.63 -7.77 -9.08
C SER A 10 16.61 -7.67 -10.24
N LYS A 11 16.18 -8.12 -11.43
CA LYS A 11 16.99 -8.05 -12.66
C LYS A 11 17.23 -6.61 -13.10
N LEU A 12 16.24 -5.74 -12.95
CA LEU A 12 16.39 -4.32 -13.27
C LEU A 12 17.44 -3.64 -12.39
N VAL A 13 17.40 -3.89 -11.08
CA VAL A 13 18.37 -3.33 -10.15
C VAL A 13 19.75 -3.93 -10.37
N LEU A 14 19.86 -5.24 -10.58
CA LEU A 14 21.14 -5.90 -10.87
C LEU A 14 21.77 -5.36 -12.16
N GLY A 15 20.97 -5.18 -13.22
CA GLY A 15 21.41 -4.53 -14.45
C GLY A 15 21.89 -3.09 -14.19
N GLY A 16 21.17 -2.35 -13.34
CA GLY A 16 21.56 -1.01 -12.91
C GLY A 16 22.86 -0.97 -12.11
N VAL A 17 23.09 -1.93 -11.21
CA VAL A 17 24.35 -2.10 -10.47
C VAL A 17 25.49 -2.38 -11.43
N ALA A 18 25.34 -3.38 -12.31
CA ALA A 18 26.38 -3.77 -13.25
C ALA A 18 26.76 -2.61 -14.17
N LEU A 19 25.76 -1.91 -14.72
CA LEU A 19 25.98 -0.79 -15.62
C LEU A 19 26.55 0.43 -14.88
N SER A 20 26.08 0.74 -13.67
CA SER A 20 26.66 1.81 -12.83
C SER A 20 28.10 1.50 -12.42
N PHE A 21 28.41 0.23 -12.14
CA PHE A 21 29.76 -0.20 -11.81
C PHE A 21 30.69 -0.05 -13.01
N LEU A 22 30.29 -0.52 -14.19
CA LEU A 22 31.09 -0.36 -15.42
C LEU A 22 31.38 1.10 -15.74
N ILE A 23 30.37 1.96 -15.60
CA ILE A 23 30.50 3.39 -15.91
C ILE A 23 31.30 4.13 -14.81
N SER A 24 31.34 3.62 -13.57
CA SER A 24 32.09 4.21 -12.45
C SER A 24 33.62 4.25 -12.67
N LEU A 25 34.15 3.44 -13.59
CA LEU A 25 35.56 3.50 -14.01
C LEU A 25 35.88 4.78 -14.80
N PHE A 26 34.87 5.50 -15.26
CA PHE A 26 34.98 6.70 -16.08
C PHE A 26 34.35 7.90 -15.36
N SER A 27 34.49 9.09 -15.97
CA SER A 27 33.78 10.28 -15.52
C SER A 27 32.27 10.03 -15.62
N SER A 28 31.65 9.83 -14.46
CA SER A 28 30.24 9.50 -14.34
C SER A 28 29.67 10.01 -13.02
N PRO A 29 28.34 10.09 -12.89
CA PRO A 29 27.74 10.55 -11.65
C PRO A 29 28.01 9.56 -10.50
N PRO A 30 28.77 9.96 -9.46
CA PRO A 30 29.27 9.04 -8.44
C PRO A 30 28.18 8.49 -7.53
N TYR A 31 27.00 9.13 -7.51
CA TYR A 31 25.86 8.69 -6.71
C TYR A 31 25.09 7.51 -7.31
N ASN A 32 25.31 7.17 -8.59
CA ASN A 32 24.51 6.12 -9.25
C ASN A 32 24.80 4.73 -8.67
N LEU A 33 26.07 4.35 -8.58
CA LEU A 33 26.46 3.07 -8.00
C LEU A 33 25.92 2.85 -6.57
N PRO A 34 26.12 3.76 -5.58
CA PRO A 34 25.61 3.55 -4.24
C PRO A 34 24.08 3.51 -4.17
N ILE A 35 23.36 4.25 -5.02
CA ILE A 35 21.89 4.17 -5.08
C ILE A 35 21.45 2.77 -5.54
N PHE A 36 22.07 2.21 -6.58
CA PHE A 36 21.69 0.87 -7.06
C PHE A 36 22.11 -0.24 -6.08
N LEU A 37 23.24 -0.10 -5.38
CA LEU A 37 23.61 -1.00 -4.29
C LEU A 37 22.65 -0.91 -3.10
N PHE A 38 22.15 0.28 -2.78
CA PHE A 38 21.06 0.42 -1.83
C PHE A 38 19.79 -0.27 -2.33
N GLY A 39 19.52 -0.21 -3.65
CA GLY A 39 18.43 -0.95 -4.29
C GLY A 39 18.51 -2.46 -4.07
N THR A 40 19.69 -3.08 -4.21
CA THR A 40 19.84 -4.53 -3.95
C THR A 40 19.56 -4.85 -2.49
N TYR A 41 20.05 -4.03 -1.56
CA TYR A 41 19.76 -4.18 -0.13
C TYR A 41 18.26 -4.08 0.18
N VAL A 42 17.57 -3.10 -0.42
CA VAL A 42 16.11 -2.91 -0.24
C VAL A 42 15.30 -4.09 -0.79
N GLN A 43 15.78 -4.74 -1.85
CA GLN A 43 15.13 -5.93 -2.39
C GLN A 43 15.25 -7.13 -1.46
N GLU A 44 16.40 -7.30 -0.82
CA GLU A 44 16.61 -8.34 0.19
C GLU A 44 15.78 -8.06 1.46
N GLN A 45 15.72 -6.79 1.88
CA GLN A 45 14.97 -6.35 3.06
C GLN A 45 13.55 -5.89 2.71
N SER A 46 12.77 -6.83 2.17
CA SER A 46 11.44 -6.54 1.63
C SER A 46 10.39 -6.08 2.66
N GLU A 47 10.64 -6.23 3.97
CA GLU A 47 9.71 -5.79 5.03
C GLU A 47 9.83 -4.29 5.34
N ALA A 48 10.96 -3.67 5.01
CA ALA A 48 11.25 -2.27 5.30
C ALA A 48 10.57 -1.34 4.28
N THR A 49 9.31 -1.01 4.50
CA THR A 49 8.53 -0.09 3.65
C THR A 49 9.17 1.29 3.51
N GLN A 50 9.80 1.80 4.56
CA GLN A 50 10.50 3.09 4.53
C GLN A 50 11.72 3.07 3.61
N SER A 51 12.51 1.98 3.59
CA SER A 51 13.69 1.89 2.73
C SER A 51 13.29 1.81 1.25
N LEU A 52 12.15 1.16 0.95
CA LEU A 52 11.54 1.14 -0.38
C LEU A 52 11.14 2.54 -0.86
N GLN A 53 10.49 3.33 0.00
CA GLN A 53 10.13 4.73 -0.29
C GLN A 53 11.38 5.58 -0.53
N THR A 54 12.38 5.43 0.34
CA THR A 54 13.66 6.15 0.22
C THR A 54 14.35 5.78 -1.08
N PHE A 55 14.42 4.50 -1.44
CA PHE A 55 15.03 4.07 -2.70
C PHE A 55 14.28 4.62 -3.91
N ALA A 56 12.95 4.52 -3.95
CA ALA A 56 12.15 5.06 -5.04
C ALA A 56 12.33 6.58 -5.18
N GLY A 57 12.33 7.31 -4.06
CA GLY A 57 12.60 8.75 -4.03
C GLY A 57 13.99 9.12 -4.53
N LEU A 58 15.03 8.44 -4.02
CA LEU A 58 16.42 8.62 -4.46
C LEU A 58 16.59 8.30 -5.95
N LEU A 59 15.99 7.20 -6.42
CA LEU A 59 16.05 6.79 -7.82
C LEU A 59 15.39 7.84 -8.72
N GLY A 60 14.19 8.32 -8.35
CA GLY A 60 13.48 9.36 -9.09
C GLY A 60 14.24 10.69 -9.16
N ILE A 61 14.75 11.18 -8.02
CA ILE A 61 15.55 12.41 -7.97
C ILE A 61 16.85 12.23 -8.77
N SER A 62 17.52 11.09 -8.64
CA SER A 62 18.78 10.82 -9.34
C SER A 62 18.63 10.82 -10.87
N ALA A 63 17.45 10.49 -11.42
CA ALA A 63 17.22 10.57 -12.86
C ALA A 63 17.28 12.02 -13.36
N ILE A 64 16.77 12.98 -12.57
CA ILE A 64 16.86 14.42 -12.89
C ILE A 64 18.32 14.87 -12.78
N PHE A 65 19.01 14.44 -11.72
CA PHE A 65 20.41 14.79 -11.51
C PHE A 65 21.33 14.24 -12.61
N ASP A 66 21.03 13.07 -13.18
CA ASP A 66 21.79 12.53 -14.32
C ASP A 66 21.72 13.45 -15.54
N VAL A 67 20.53 13.99 -15.85
CA VAL A 67 20.34 14.93 -16.96
C VAL A 67 21.17 16.20 -16.72
N ILE A 68 21.10 16.76 -15.51
CA ILE A 68 21.89 17.95 -15.13
C ILE A 68 23.39 17.65 -15.21
N TRP A 69 23.82 16.49 -14.73
CA TRP A 69 25.22 16.08 -14.72
C TRP A 69 25.76 15.90 -16.13
N MET A 70 24.97 15.31 -17.04
CA MET A 70 25.31 15.19 -18.46
C MET A 70 25.42 16.52 -19.18
N MET A 71 24.60 17.52 -18.84
CA MET A 71 24.68 18.86 -19.42
C MET A 71 25.92 19.64 -18.95
N ARG A 72 26.40 19.37 -17.73
CA ARG A 72 27.50 20.12 -17.10
C ARG A 72 28.88 19.53 -17.35
N ASN A 73 28.98 18.21 -17.51
CA ASN A 73 30.26 17.53 -17.63
C ASN A 73 30.51 17.10 -19.06
N ASP A 74 31.70 17.39 -19.56
CA ASP A 74 32.13 16.83 -20.82
C ASP A 74 32.62 15.39 -20.61
N GLN A 75 32.17 14.49 -21.48
CA GLN A 75 32.40 13.06 -21.39
C GLN A 75 32.45 12.51 -22.82
N SER A 76 33.19 11.41 -23.01
CA SER A 76 33.25 10.73 -24.30
C SER A 76 31.86 10.27 -24.75
N GLY A 77 31.60 10.30 -26.05
CA GLY A 77 30.28 9.97 -26.60
C GLY A 77 29.77 8.58 -26.19
N PHE A 78 30.67 7.61 -26.06
CA PHE A 78 30.34 6.26 -25.59
C PHE A 78 29.87 6.24 -24.12
N ILE A 79 30.52 6.99 -23.22
CA ILE A 79 30.12 7.08 -21.82
C ILE A 79 28.82 7.86 -21.65
N LYS A 80 28.63 8.92 -22.45
CA LYS A 80 27.34 9.63 -22.53
C LYS A 80 26.23 8.67 -22.97
N PHE A 81 26.46 7.84 -23.99
CA PHE A 81 25.50 6.82 -24.45
C PHE A 81 25.16 5.80 -23.35
N LEU A 82 26.16 5.25 -22.65
CA LEU A 82 25.93 4.34 -21.54
C LEU A 82 25.17 5.01 -20.39
N THR A 83 25.46 6.27 -20.09
CA THR A 83 24.74 7.05 -19.07
C THR A 83 23.28 7.28 -19.48
N VAL A 84 22.99 7.54 -20.74
CA VAL A 84 21.62 7.63 -21.26
C VAL A 84 20.89 6.30 -21.11
N ILE A 85 21.54 5.17 -21.41
CA ILE A 85 20.96 3.83 -21.16
C ILE A 85 20.64 3.66 -19.67
N LEU A 86 21.55 4.05 -18.78
CA LEU A 86 21.33 4.00 -17.33
C LEU A 86 20.10 4.84 -16.93
N THR A 87 19.99 6.06 -17.43
CA THR A 87 18.87 6.95 -17.15
C THR A 87 17.55 6.37 -17.68
N LEU A 88 17.56 5.74 -18.87
CA LEU A 88 16.38 5.06 -19.41
C LEU A 88 16.00 3.82 -18.58
N LEU A 89 16.98 3.07 -18.06
CA LEU A 89 16.75 1.92 -17.17
C LEU A 89 16.13 2.33 -15.82
N LYS A 90 16.40 3.55 -15.34
CA LYS A 90 15.77 4.06 -14.09
C LYS A 90 14.26 4.18 -14.21
N ILE A 91 13.71 4.44 -15.40
CA ILE A 91 12.26 4.61 -15.61
C ILE A 91 11.48 3.33 -15.28
N PRO A 92 11.71 2.17 -15.94
CA PRO A 92 11.02 0.94 -15.60
C PRO A 92 11.36 0.46 -14.19
N THR A 93 12.57 0.72 -13.70
CA THR A 93 12.96 0.40 -12.32
C THR A 93 12.10 1.18 -11.32
N PHE A 94 11.93 2.49 -11.52
CA PHE A 94 11.09 3.33 -10.67
C PHE A 94 9.63 2.85 -10.67
N PHE A 95 9.06 2.54 -11.83
CA PHE A 95 7.69 2.02 -11.90
C PHE A 95 7.53 0.65 -11.26
N ALA A 96 8.49 -0.26 -11.44
CA ALA A 96 8.46 -1.57 -10.78
C ALA A 96 8.42 -1.42 -9.26
N PHE A 97 9.24 -0.53 -8.70
CA PHE A 97 9.26 -0.26 -7.26
C PHE A 97 8.01 0.48 -6.78
N LEU A 98 7.45 1.39 -7.58
CA LEU A 98 6.20 2.07 -7.27
C LEU A 98 5.03 1.08 -7.24
N LEU A 99 5.00 0.08 -8.13
CA LEU A 99 4.01 -0.99 -8.09
C LEU A 99 4.13 -1.84 -6.83
N VAL A 100 5.36 -2.23 -6.45
CA VAL A 100 5.61 -2.96 -5.20
C VAL A 100 5.15 -2.14 -3.99
N MET A 101 5.42 -0.83 -3.97
CA MET A 101 4.92 0.07 -2.93
C MET A 101 3.39 0.10 -2.86
N ARG A 102 2.73 0.17 -4.02
CA ARG A 102 1.26 0.18 -4.10
C ARG A 102 0.67 -1.14 -3.59
N GLN A 103 1.27 -2.27 -3.93
CA GLN A 103 0.85 -3.60 -3.45
C GLN A 103 1.00 -3.72 -1.93
N ARG A 104 2.00 -3.07 -1.34
CA ARG A 104 2.23 -3.03 0.11
C ARG A 104 1.37 -2.01 0.86
N GLY A 105 0.48 -1.30 0.18
CA GLY A 105 -0.37 -0.26 0.79
C GLY A 105 0.38 0.98 1.26
N THR A 106 1.66 1.10 0.92
CA THR A 106 2.48 2.25 1.31
C THR A 106 2.17 3.48 0.47
N GLN A 107 1.71 4.55 1.11
CA GLN A 107 1.61 5.87 0.51
C GLN A 107 2.90 6.64 0.82
N PHE A 108 3.48 7.33 -0.17
CA PHE A 108 4.59 8.26 0.05
C PHE A 108 4.20 9.19 1.20
N GLY A 109 5.03 9.21 2.26
CA GLY A 109 4.67 9.66 3.60
C GLY A 109 3.73 10.86 3.69
N GLY A 110 2.70 10.74 4.53
CA GLY A 110 2.01 11.84 5.22
C GLY A 110 1.27 12.90 4.41
N LEU A 111 1.38 12.93 3.07
CA LEU A 111 0.79 13.99 2.23
C LEU A 111 -0.70 13.77 1.90
N ARG A 112 -1.39 12.89 2.63
CA ARG A 112 -2.84 12.98 2.77
C ARG A 112 -3.16 13.84 4.00
N ALA A 113 -3.14 15.15 3.79
CA ALA A 113 -4.00 16.05 4.54
C ALA A 113 -5.45 15.53 4.41
N GLY A 114 -6.18 15.57 5.52
CA GLY A 114 -7.39 14.80 5.78
C GLY A 114 -8.42 14.74 4.65
N GLU A 115 -8.86 13.52 4.34
CA GLU A 115 -10.27 13.18 4.12
C GLU A 115 -10.39 11.65 3.92
N GLY A 116 -10.95 10.97 4.92
CA GLY A 116 -11.92 9.88 4.72
C GLY A 116 -11.58 8.61 3.93
N ALA A 117 -10.32 8.25 3.68
CA ALA A 117 -10.01 7.03 2.90
C ALA A 117 -9.88 5.76 3.77
N THR A 118 -11.00 5.37 4.40
CA THR A 118 -11.31 3.99 4.76
C THR A 118 -11.28 3.11 3.51
N VAL A 119 -10.20 2.35 3.25
CA VAL A 119 -10.23 1.23 2.29
C VAL A 119 -9.41 0.05 2.84
N TRP A 120 -9.77 -0.38 4.03
CA TRP A 120 -9.84 -1.82 4.35
C TRP A 120 -11.29 -2.08 4.71
N SER A 121 -12.18 -2.03 3.72
CA SER A 121 -13.51 -2.61 3.87
C SER A 121 -13.35 -4.13 3.95
N MET A 122 -13.20 -4.64 5.17
CA MET A 122 -13.40 -6.06 5.45
C MET A 122 -14.76 -6.47 4.87
N PRO A 123 -14.86 -7.54 4.06
CA PRO A 123 -16.14 -8.11 3.67
C PRO A 123 -16.79 -8.70 4.94
N GLY A 124 -17.74 -7.98 5.52
CA GLY A 124 -18.47 -8.42 6.72
C GLY A 124 -18.39 -7.51 7.95
N GLY A 125 -18.12 -6.21 7.80
CA GLY A 125 -18.08 -5.27 8.92
C GLY A 125 -18.97 -4.04 8.71
N PHE A 126 -20.05 -3.98 9.49
CA PHE A 126 -20.98 -2.87 9.72
C PHE A 126 -20.38 -1.47 9.52
N THR A 127 -20.68 -0.82 8.40
CA THR A 127 -20.53 0.63 8.26
C THR A 127 -21.77 1.30 8.86
N SER A 128 -21.71 1.65 10.15
CA SER A 128 -22.66 2.53 10.81
C SER A 128 -22.44 3.99 10.37
N SER A 129 -22.81 4.33 9.13
CA SER A 129 -22.93 5.72 8.69
C SER A 129 -24.40 6.11 8.50
N GLY A 130 -25.17 5.92 9.56
CA GLY A 130 -26.56 6.37 9.64
C GLY A 130 -27.49 5.27 10.14
N ARG A 131 -27.98 5.46 11.37
CA ARG A 131 -29.10 4.77 12.02
C ARG A 131 -28.75 3.49 12.82
N GLU A 132 -28.87 3.66 14.15
CA GLU A 132 -29.21 2.65 15.17
C GLU A 132 -28.34 1.37 15.20
N GLY A 133 -27.30 1.39 16.04
CA GLY A 133 -26.54 0.20 16.41
C GLY A 133 -25.99 0.31 17.83
N TYR A 134 -26.58 -0.48 18.73
CA TYR A 134 -26.29 -0.67 20.16
C TYR A 134 -26.85 0.40 21.12
N GLN A 135 -28.01 0.06 21.69
CA GLN A 135 -28.49 0.63 22.95
C GLN A 135 -27.68 0.01 24.09
N ASN A 136 -26.98 0.85 24.88
CA ASN A 136 -26.26 0.39 26.07
C ASN A 136 -27.27 -0.09 27.13
N VAL A 137 -26.99 -1.21 27.78
CA VAL A 137 -27.89 -1.87 28.75
C VAL A 137 -27.93 -1.15 30.11
N ASP A 138 -27.22 -0.03 30.28
CA ASP A 138 -27.04 0.63 31.59
C ASP A 138 -27.67 2.03 31.72
N ASP A 139 -28.48 2.50 30.77
CA ASP A 139 -29.19 3.79 30.94
C ASP A 139 -30.45 3.64 31.82
N GLU A 140 -30.24 3.38 33.11
CA GLU A 140 -31.27 3.49 34.15
C GLU A 140 -31.49 4.98 34.50
N SER A 141 -32.22 5.70 33.65
CA SER A 141 -32.65 7.06 33.95
C SER A 141 -33.89 7.03 34.85
N PHE A 142 -33.67 7.13 36.15
CA PHE A 142 -34.69 7.45 37.14
C PHE A 142 -35.43 8.74 36.74
N ASN A 143 -36.70 8.65 36.31
CA ASN A 143 -37.60 9.80 36.39
C ASN A 143 -39.10 9.40 36.42
N HIS A 144 -39.67 9.58 37.62
CA HIS A 144 -41.05 9.87 38.02
C HIS A 144 -42.27 9.36 37.22
N GLN A 145 -43.08 8.53 37.90
CA GLN A 145 -44.50 8.19 37.72
C GLN A 145 -45.44 9.45 37.80
N PRO A 146 -46.71 9.44 37.29
CA PRO A 146 -47.81 8.60 37.84
C PRO A 146 -48.97 8.12 36.90
N ARG A 147 -49.36 6.83 37.09
CA ARG A 147 -50.72 6.20 37.28
C ARG A 147 -52.01 6.69 36.53
N PRO A 148 -53.14 5.90 36.51
CA PRO A 148 -53.51 4.62 35.84
C PRO A 148 -54.80 4.73 34.94
N THR A 149 -55.19 3.63 34.27
CA THR A 149 -56.55 3.03 34.43
C THR A 149 -56.64 1.63 33.77
N PRO A 150 -57.41 0.69 34.35
CA PRO A 150 -57.56 -0.70 33.89
C PRO A 150 -58.87 -0.94 33.12
N LYS A 151 -58.92 -2.01 32.31
CA LYS A 151 -60.09 -2.85 31.91
C LYS A 151 -59.65 -3.72 30.70
N THR A 152 -60.02 -4.98 30.45
CA THR A 152 -60.75 -6.08 31.10
C THR A 152 -60.60 -7.28 30.13
N THR A 153 -60.30 -8.48 30.66
CA THR A 153 -60.65 -9.88 30.25
C THR A 153 -61.36 -10.12 28.89
N ALA A 154 -61.18 -11.19 28.07
CA ALA A 154 -60.86 -12.62 28.27
C ALA A 154 -60.59 -13.37 26.89
N PRO A 155 -60.85 -14.68 26.65
CA PRO A 155 -59.84 -15.77 26.48
C PRO A 155 -59.97 -16.66 25.19
N ASN A 156 -59.17 -17.75 25.12
CA ASN A 156 -59.22 -18.94 24.22
C ASN A 156 -58.72 -18.73 22.77
N ASN A 157 -57.92 -19.61 22.13
CA ASN A 157 -57.76 -21.07 22.25
C ASN A 157 -56.41 -21.54 21.61
N PRO A 158 -56.00 -22.82 21.81
CA PRO A 158 -54.69 -23.37 21.45
C PRO A 158 -54.70 -24.18 20.14
N SER A 159 -53.53 -24.34 19.50
CA SER A 159 -53.16 -25.49 18.63
C SER A 159 -51.67 -25.39 18.29
N THR A 160 -50.76 -26.06 19.02
CA THR A 160 -50.22 -27.41 18.72
C THR A 160 -49.70 -27.59 17.28
N LEU A 161 -48.38 -27.48 17.09
CA LEU A 161 -47.57 -28.54 16.47
C LEU A 161 -46.05 -28.26 16.62
N SER A 162 -45.40 -29.06 17.46
CA SER A 162 -43.99 -29.49 17.43
C SER A 162 -44.02 -31.01 17.74
N PRO A 163 -42.96 -31.85 17.57
CA PRO A 163 -41.59 -31.73 17.00
C PRO A 163 -41.35 -32.96 16.04
N PRO A 164 -40.22 -33.72 15.94
CA PRO A 164 -38.79 -33.59 16.37
C PRO A 164 -37.76 -33.89 15.23
N GLY A 165 -36.53 -33.36 15.27
CA GLY A 165 -35.37 -33.92 15.98
C GLY A 165 -34.19 -34.02 14.98
N ALA A 166 -33.00 -33.45 15.24
CA ALA A 166 -31.98 -33.93 16.18
C ALA A 166 -31.00 -34.96 15.55
N TYR A 167 -29.79 -34.47 15.22
CA TYR A 167 -28.44 -35.09 15.27
C TYR A 167 -28.23 -36.57 14.87
N GLU A 168 -27.30 -36.80 13.93
CA GLU A 168 -26.44 -38.00 13.97
C GLU A 168 -25.03 -37.72 13.37
N THR A 169 -24.03 -38.12 14.14
CA THR A 169 -22.58 -38.18 13.89
C THR A 169 -22.20 -39.49 13.22
N VAL A 170 -21.19 -39.49 12.34
CA VAL A 170 -20.12 -40.51 12.29
C VAL A 170 -18.82 -39.84 11.88
#